data_AF-A0A7S0IHA4-F1
#
_entry.id   AF-A0A7S0IHA4-F1
#
_cell.length_a   1.000
_cell.length_b   1.000
_cell.length_c   1.000
_cell.angle_alpha   90.00
_cell.angle_beta   90.00
_cell.angle_gamma   90.00
#
_symmetry.space_group_name_H-M   'P 1'
#
loop_
_entity.id
_entity.type
_entity.pdbx_description
1 polymer ?
#
loop_
_entity_poly.entity_id
_entity_poly.type
_entity_poly.pdbx_seq_one_letter_code
_entity_poly.pdbx_strand_id
1 'polypeptide(L)'
;MADAYLATMLFWAHSALECGLMPLPQAPCSLKDMGAPSLRPYLDRWVQRPSWKECYKSDSIYSATSMMQACATVTKMAPDACRQGKDFVKVLARIRGLDSAYRCAAGLDDKCAFHGYAPAPEGPLVPGYPRAVVMASRASYGNSDDLDGSAPRGPLMPDCSYSHRLGLLFYEAGIPFETYLIDTRDKAPWFLEQFPAGTTPAIQGTPGGWVHNDEWVGGFDEIVARAKEQSMGFAAVANDDGQHKTRVVCLLCRSLATGLLASRFAETKVEDGKKLLHGMMGMGGVNVMPGEAGSELRDRM
;
A
#
# COMPACT_ATOMS: atom_id res chain seq x y z
N MET A 1 14.00 6.94 8.22
CA MET A 1 12.66 6.31 8.25
C MET A 1 11.51 7.26 7.96
N ALA A 2 11.49 8.48 8.52
CA ALA A 2 10.40 9.45 8.33
C ALA A 2 10.04 9.69 6.85
N ASP A 3 11.07 9.86 6.04
CA ASP A 3 10.99 10.15 4.61
C ASP A 3 10.33 9.02 3.79
N ALA A 4 10.73 7.77 4.05
CA ALA A 4 10.09 6.58 3.45
C ALA A 4 8.63 6.43 3.91
N TYR A 5 8.33 6.81 5.16
CA TYR A 5 6.95 6.83 5.64
C TYR A 5 6.11 7.86 4.88
N LEU A 6 6.59 9.09 4.79
CA LEU A 6 5.91 10.18 4.10
C LEU A 6 5.69 9.83 2.63
N ALA A 7 6.72 9.40 1.91
CA ALA A 7 6.65 9.10 0.48
C ALA A 7 5.62 8.00 0.18
N THR A 8 5.66 6.89 0.92
CA THR A 8 4.74 5.75 0.72
C THR A 8 3.27 6.12 0.98
N MET A 9 3.01 6.90 2.02
CA MET A 9 1.65 7.33 2.37
C MET A 9 1.13 8.43 1.46
N LEU A 10 1.99 9.39 1.10
CA LEU A 10 1.65 10.47 0.19
C LEU A 10 1.37 9.94 -1.23
N PHE A 11 2.11 8.93 -1.69
CA PHE A 11 1.85 8.26 -2.96
C PHE A 11 0.46 7.61 -3.00
N TRP A 12 0.08 6.92 -1.92
CA TRP A 12 -1.26 6.35 -1.80
C TRP A 12 -2.34 7.44 -1.78
N ALA A 13 -2.17 8.47 -0.95
CA ALA A 13 -3.12 9.56 -0.83
C ALA A 13 -3.27 10.36 -2.13
N HIS A 14 -2.16 10.60 -2.84
CA HIS A 14 -2.16 11.25 -4.15
C HIS A 14 -2.96 10.45 -5.17
N SER A 15 -2.72 9.14 -5.28
CA SER A 15 -3.49 8.25 -6.15
C SER A 15 -4.98 8.34 -5.83
N ALA A 16 -5.33 8.37 -4.54
CA ALA A 16 -6.71 8.34 -4.08
C ALA A 16 -7.47 9.67 -4.31
N LEU A 17 -6.79 10.81 -4.16
CA LEU A 17 -7.32 12.13 -4.47
C LEU A 17 -7.57 12.29 -5.97
N GLU A 18 -6.57 11.99 -6.80
CA GLU A 18 -6.62 12.20 -8.26
C GLU A 18 -7.59 11.23 -8.93
N CYS A 19 -7.76 10.01 -8.41
CA CYS A 19 -8.75 9.09 -8.96
C CYS A 19 -10.19 9.39 -8.50
N GLY A 20 -10.37 10.24 -7.48
CA GLY A 20 -11.69 10.53 -6.90
C GLY A 20 -12.20 9.45 -5.96
N LEU A 21 -11.31 8.59 -5.44
CA LEU A 21 -11.68 7.65 -4.38
C LEU A 21 -12.07 8.40 -3.10
N MET A 22 -11.57 9.60 -2.88
CA MET A 22 -11.86 10.38 -1.68
C MET A 22 -13.22 11.07 -1.77
N PRO A 23 -14.08 11.00 -0.73
CA PRO A 23 -15.40 11.63 -0.73
C PRO A 23 -15.31 13.14 -0.48
N LEU A 24 -14.28 13.80 -1.00
CA LEU A 24 -14.11 15.24 -0.94
C LEU A 24 -14.92 15.88 -2.09
N PRO A 25 -15.68 16.97 -1.86
CA PRO A 25 -16.45 17.64 -2.90
C PRO A 25 -15.63 18.05 -4.13
N GLN A 26 -14.36 18.42 -3.90
CA GLN A 26 -13.42 18.83 -4.93
C GLN A 26 -12.75 17.64 -5.65
N ALA A 27 -12.83 16.41 -5.13
CA ALA A 27 -12.20 15.26 -5.77
C ALA A 27 -13.00 14.79 -7.01
N PRO A 28 -12.33 14.36 -8.11
CA PRO A 28 -10.88 14.26 -8.30
C PRO A 28 -10.17 15.61 -8.38
N CYS A 29 -9.07 15.77 -7.64
CA CYS A 29 -8.28 17.00 -7.62
C CYS A 29 -6.80 16.71 -7.36
N SER A 30 -5.95 17.71 -7.62
CA SER A 30 -4.53 17.63 -7.37
C SER A 30 -4.16 18.03 -5.93
N LEU A 31 -2.95 17.66 -5.50
CA LEU A 31 -2.39 18.13 -4.23
C LEU A 31 -2.28 19.67 -4.18
N LYS A 32 -2.12 20.34 -5.34
CA LYS A 32 -2.11 21.80 -5.42
C LYS A 32 -3.48 22.39 -5.10
N ASP A 33 -4.55 21.78 -5.60
CA ASP A 33 -5.93 22.22 -5.33
C ASP A 33 -6.29 22.05 -3.85
N MET A 34 -5.66 21.09 -3.18
CA MET A 34 -5.72 20.88 -1.73
C MET A 34 -4.81 21.82 -0.92
N GLY A 35 -4.16 22.80 -1.55
CA GLY A 35 -3.28 23.77 -0.88
C GLY A 35 -1.88 23.26 -0.57
N ALA A 36 -1.46 22.13 -1.15
CA ALA A 36 -0.16 21.49 -0.90
C ALA A 36 0.70 21.35 -2.18
N PRO A 37 1.01 22.46 -2.89
CA PRO A 37 1.69 22.42 -4.19
C PRO A 37 3.11 21.82 -4.14
N SER A 38 3.78 21.84 -2.99
CA SER A 38 5.13 21.31 -2.82
C SER A 38 5.20 19.78 -2.72
N LEU A 39 4.07 19.12 -2.40
CA LEU A 39 4.02 17.67 -2.20
C LEU A 39 4.15 16.88 -3.51
N ARG A 40 3.68 17.45 -4.63
CA ARG A 40 3.81 16.81 -5.94
C ARG A 40 5.28 16.73 -6.40
N PRO A 41 6.07 17.83 -6.46
CA PRO A 41 7.49 17.75 -6.75
C PRO A 41 8.28 16.86 -5.79
N TYR A 42 7.85 16.75 -4.53
CA TYR A 42 8.44 15.81 -3.56
C TYR A 42 8.24 14.36 -4.00
N LEU A 43 7.01 13.96 -4.36
CA LEU A 43 6.74 12.62 -4.90
C LEU A 43 7.48 12.38 -6.21
N ASP A 44 7.49 13.34 -7.12
CA ASP A 44 8.19 13.21 -8.41
C ASP A 44 9.68 12.88 -8.21
N ARG A 45 10.34 13.45 -7.20
CA ARG A 45 11.74 13.09 -6.86
C ARG A 45 11.88 11.69 -6.29
N TRP A 46 10.89 11.21 -5.53
CA TRP A 46 10.92 9.88 -4.94
C TRP A 46 10.76 8.79 -5.99
N VAL A 47 9.82 8.93 -6.93
CA VAL A 47 9.58 7.90 -7.95
C VAL A 47 10.74 7.69 -8.91
N GLN A 48 11.65 8.67 -9.00
CA GLN A 48 12.86 8.57 -9.81
C GLN A 48 14.03 7.86 -9.11
N ARG A 49 13.92 7.58 -7.80
CA ARG A 49 15.01 6.93 -7.05
C ARG A 49 15.20 5.47 -7.47
N PRO A 50 16.43 4.95 -7.48
CA PRO A 50 16.69 3.52 -7.69
C PRO A 50 15.96 2.63 -6.68
N SER A 51 15.92 3.03 -5.40
CA SER A 51 15.19 2.34 -4.34
C SER A 51 13.70 2.22 -4.63
N TRP A 52 13.10 3.28 -5.18
CA TRP A 52 11.70 3.27 -5.59
C TRP A 52 11.44 2.27 -6.71
N LYS A 53 12.23 2.35 -7.79
CA LYS A 53 12.09 1.43 -8.93
C LYS A 53 12.28 -0.02 -8.51
N GLU A 54 13.21 -0.28 -7.59
CA GLU A 54 13.41 -1.63 -7.05
C GLU A 54 12.21 -2.13 -6.24
N CYS A 55 11.60 -1.28 -5.40
CA CYS A 55 10.52 -1.71 -4.51
C CYS A 55 9.13 -1.73 -5.16
N TYR A 56 8.83 -0.72 -5.99
CA TYR A 56 7.53 -0.53 -6.62
C TYR A 56 7.43 -1.16 -8.01
N LYS A 57 8.58 -1.48 -8.62
CA LYS A 57 8.67 -1.95 -10.02
C LYS A 57 7.92 -1.03 -10.99
N SER A 58 7.96 0.26 -10.70
CA SER A 58 7.18 1.31 -11.37
C SER A 58 7.87 2.66 -11.24
N ASP A 59 7.79 3.49 -12.27
CA ASP A 59 8.15 4.92 -12.25
C ASP A 59 6.91 5.84 -12.26
N SER A 60 5.71 5.24 -12.27
CA SER A 60 4.44 5.93 -12.15
C SER A 60 4.30 6.55 -10.76
N ILE A 61 3.78 7.79 -10.72
CA ILE A 61 3.35 8.44 -9.47
C ILE A 61 1.96 8.01 -9.02
N TYR A 62 1.34 7.09 -9.76
CA TYR A 62 0.01 6.54 -9.51
C TYR A 62 0.11 5.04 -9.25
N SER A 63 -0.85 4.50 -8.49
CA SER A 63 -1.00 3.05 -8.30
C SER A 63 -2.45 2.62 -8.49
N ALA A 64 -2.74 2.03 -9.64
CA ALA A 64 -4.04 1.45 -9.91
C ALA A 64 -4.32 0.20 -9.06
N THR A 65 -3.28 -0.56 -8.68
CA THR A 65 -3.39 -1.75 -7.82
C THR A 65 -3.78 -1.38 -6.40
N SER A 66 -3.14 -0.36 -5.82
CA SER A 66 -3.48 0.14 -4.48
C SER A 66 -4.92 0.67 -4.42
N MET A 67 -5.38 1.36 -5.48
CA MET A 67 -6.76 1.85 -5.56
C MET A 67 -7.76 0.70 -5.73
N MET A 68 -7.43 -0.32 -6.53
CA MET A 68 -8.28 -1.51 -6.68
C MET A 68 -8.48 -2.24 -5.35
N GLN A 69 -7.46 -2.35 -4.50
CA GLN A 69 -7.62 -2.91 -3.16
C GLN A 69 -8.46 -2.05 -2.23
N ALA A 70 -8.26 -0.72 -2.25
CA ALA A 70 -9.05 0.18 -1.43
C ALA A 70 -10.53 0.11 -1.82
N CYS A 71 -10.85 0.17 -3.12
CA CYS A 71 -12.22 0.03 -3.62
C CYS A 71 -12.84 -1.32 -3.23
N ALA A 72 -12.13 -2.44 -3.40
CA ALA A 72 -12.66 -3.74 -3.02
C ALA A 72 -12.86 -3.91 -1.53
N THR A 73 -12.00 -3.31 -0.71
CA THR A 73 -12.18 -3.29 0.74
C THR A 73 -13.47 -2.54 1.10
N VAL A 74 -13.69 -1.35 0.52
CA VAL A 74 -14.92 -0.59 0.77
C VAL A 74 -16.14 -1.34 0.26
N THR A 75 -16.11 -1.90 -0.95
CA THR A 75 -17.24 -2.67 -1.51
C THR A 75 -17.58 -3.89 -0.68
N LYS A 76 -16.58 -4.61 -0.16
CA LYS A 76 -16.80 -5.77 0.71
C LYS A 76 -17.39 -5.37 2.06
N MET A 77 -16.86 -4.31 2.66
CA MET A 77 -17.12 -4.00 4.08
C MET A 77 -18.25 -2.99 4.28
N ALA A 78 -18.53 -2.14 3.28
CA ALA A 78 -19.63 -1.18 3.26
C ALA A 78 -20.32 -1.12 1.87
N PRO A 79 -20.89 -2.24 1.39
CA PRO A 79 -21.58 -2.31 0.10
C PRO A 79 -22.75 -1.33 -0.02
N ASP A 80 -23.41 -1.00 1.10
CA ASP A 80 -24.53 -0.08 1.19
C ASP A 80 -24.12 1.40 1.06
N ALA A 81 -22.90 1.74 1.48
CA ALA A 81 -22.34 3.08 1.37
C ALA A 81 -21.71 3.40 -0.01
N CYS A 82 -21.56 2.41 -0.89
CA CYS A 82 -20.90 2.56 -2.20
C CYS A 82 -21.66 1.94 -3.38
N ARG A 83 -22.98 1.77 -3.26
CA ARG A 83 -23.85 1.17 -4.29
C ARG A 83 -23.28 -0.14 -4.86
N GLN A 84 -22.85 -1.05 -3.99
CA GLN A 84 -22.23 -2.34 -4.36
C GLN A 84 -20.96 -2.19 -5.23
N GLY A 85 -20.22 -1.08 -5.08
CA GLY A 85 -18.99 -0.82 -5.85
C GLY A 85 -19.21 -0.09 -7.17
N LYS A 86 -20.45 0.14 -7.61
CA LYS A 86 -20.75 0.90 -8.83
C LYS A 86 -20.20 2.33 -8.81
N ASP A 87 -20.03 2.91 -7.62
CA ASP A 87 -19.38 4.21 -7.43
C ASP A 87 -17.91 4.21 -7.84
N PHE A 88 -17.25 3.05 -7.81
CA PHE A 88 -15.82 2.91 -8.06
C PHE A 88 -15.46 2.58 -9.49
N VAL A 89 -16.41 2.25 -10.38
CA VAL A 89 -16.12 1.97 -11.80
C VAL A 89 -15.36 3.13 -12.44
N LYS A 90 -15.85 4.37 -12.26
CA LYS A 90 -15.19 5.57 -12.81
C LYS A 90 -13.88 5.90 -12.12
N VAL A 91 -13.78 5.61 -10.82
CA VAL A 91 -12.56 5.79 -10.02
C VAL A 91 -11.45 4.87 -10.55
N LEU A 92 -11.75 3.59 -10.72
CA LEU A 92 -10.82 2.57 -11.21
C LEU A 92 -10.47 2.78 -12.67
N ALA A 93 -11.43 3.16 -13.53
CA ALA A 93 -11.14 3.54 -14.91
C ALA A 93 -10.17 4.74 -14.99
N ARG A 94 -10.35 5.75 -14.12
CA ARG A 94 -9.47 6.92 -14.07
C ARG A 94 -8.05 6.57 -13.65
N ILE A 95 -7.87 5.86 -12.53
CA ILE A 95 -6.52 5.53 -12.05
C ILE A 95 -5.79 4.59 -13.02
N ARG A 96 -6.48 3.63 -13.64
CA ARG A 96 -5.93 2.78 -14.71
C ARG A 96 -5.47 3.60 -15.92
N GLY A 97 -6.15 4.70 -16.22
CA GLY A 97 -5.76 5.64 -17.27
C GLY A 97 -4.54 6.51 -16.90
N LEU A 98 -4.35 6.81 -15.61
CA LEU A 98 -3.24 7.65 -15.11
C LEU A 98 -1.96 6.84 -14.85
N ASP A 99 -2.09 5.58 -14.46
CA ASP A 99 -0.97 4.74 -14.06
C ASP A 99 -0.22 4.15 -15.27
N SER A 100 0.87 4.82 -15.68
CA SER A 100 1.70 4.41 -16.82
C SER A 100 2.30 3.01 -16.65
N ALA A 101 2.68 2.63 -15.43
CA ALA A 101 3.26 1.32 -15.17
C ALA A 101 2.21 0.22 -15.33
N TYR A 102 0.99 0.43 -14.83
CA TYR A 102 -0.13 -0.47 -15.10
C TYR A 102 -0.41 -0.57 -16.60
N ARG A 103 -0.52 0.57 -17.29
CA ARG A 103 -0.83 0.57 -18.73
C ARG A 103 0.21 -0.20 -19.53
N CYS A 104 1.49 0.03 -19.24
CA CYS A 104 2.59 -0.69 -19.86
C CYS A 104 2.51 -2.20 -19.60
N ALA A 105 2.38 -2.59 -18.33
CA ALA A 105 2.36 -4.00 -17.94
C ALA A 105 1.05 -4.73 -18.31
N ALA A 106 -0.03 -4.00 -18.60
CA ALA A 106 -1.26 -4.52 -19.18
C ALA A 106 -1.21 -4.61 -20.73
N GLY A 107 -0.10 -4.21 -21.36
CA GLY A 107 0.04 -4.19 -22.82
C GLY A 107 -0.83 -3.14 -23.51
N LEU A 108 -1.25 -2.10 -22.77
CA LEU A 108 -1.95 -0.94 -23.31
C LEU A 108 -0.97 0.08 -23.93
N ASP A 109 0.30 0.04 -23.50
CA ASP A 109 1.44 0.80 -24.03
C ASP A 109 2.59 -0.19 -24.41
N ASP A 110 3.66 0.29 -25.07
CA ASP A 110 4.78 -0.54 -25.56
C ASP A 110 5.41 -1.43 -24.46
N LYS A 111 5.72 -2.70 -24.77
CA LYS A 111 5.99 -3.79 -23.79
C LYS A 111 7.00 -3.45 -22.67
N CYS A 112 6.57 -3.57 -21.40
CA CYS A 112 7.43 -3.59 -20.20
C CYS A 112 7.56 -4.99 -19.58
N ALA A 113 8.52 -5.14 -18.65
CA ALA A 113 8.68 -6.34 -17.83
C ALA A 113 7.47 -6.58 -16.92
N PHE A 114 7.00 -7.82 -16.89
CA PHE A 114 5.87 -8.28 -16.08
C PHE A 114 6.38 -9.05 -14.86
N HIS A 115 5.79 -8.80 -13.69
CA HIS A 115 6.05 -9.57 -12.49
C HIS A 115 4.85 -10.50 -12.24
N GLY A 116 5.01 -11.77 -12.57
CA GLY A 116 3.99 -12.79 -12.35
C GLY A 116 3.99 -13.35 -10.94
N TYR A 117 3.22 -14.42 -10.73
CA TYR A 117 3.39 -15.25 -9.54
C TYR A 117 4.84 -15.71 -9.43
N ALA A 118 5.42 -15.56 -8.24
CA ALA A 118 6.70 -16.15 -7.93
C ALA A 118 6.49 -17.62 -7.51
N PRO A 119 7.29 -18.57 -8.04
CA PRO A 119 7.33 -19.91 -7.48
C PRO A 119 7.78 -19.87 -6.01
N ALA A 120 7.63 -20.99 -5.31
CA ALA A 120 8.17 -21.10 -3.95
C ALA A 120 9.68 -20.81 -3.96
N PRO A 121 10.22 -20.20 -2.89
CA PRO A 121 11.65 -19.94 -2.81
C PRO A 121 12.49 -21.21 -2.94
N GLU A 122 13.51 -21.16 -3.79
CA GLU A 122 14.43 -22.28 -4.01
C GLU A 122 15.77 -22.06 -3.29
N GLY A 123 16.37 -23.14 -2.81
CA GLY A 123 17.71 -23.13 -2.23
C GLY A 123 17.79 -22.63 -0.78
N PRO A 124 18.99 -22.69 -0.18
CA PRO A 124 19.22 -22.27 1.19
C PRO A 124 19.14 -20.74 1.34
N LEU A 125 18.81 -20.28 2.54
CA LEU A 125 18.92 -18.87 2.89
C LEU A 125 20.38 -18.41 2.82
N VAL A 126 20.59 -17.21 2.27
CA VAL A 126 21.91 -16.58 2.18
C VAL A 126 22.03 -15.53 3.29
N PRO A 127 23.03 -15.62 4.18
CA PRO A 127 23.31 -14.60 5.18
C PRO A 127 23.36 -13.19 4.59
N GLY A 128 22.58 -12.26 5.16
CA GLY A 128 22.56 -10.86 4.75
C GLY A 128 21.75 -10.59 3.48
N TYR A 129 21.11 -11.62 2.91
CA TYR A 129 20.25 -11.53 1.74
C TYR A 129 18.87 -12.11 2.05
N PRO A 130 18.03 -11.39 2.83
CA PRO A 130 16.72 -11.87 3.22
C PRO A 130 15.77 -12.03 2.02
N ARG A 131 14.79 -12.93 2.17
CA ARG A 131 13.65 -13.04 1.26
C ARG A 131 12.50 -12.21 1.79
N ALA A 132 11.93 -11.39 0.93
CA ALA A 132 10.84 -10.48 1.26
C ALA A 132 9.58 -10.85 0.49
N VAL A 133 8.55 -11.22 1.24
CA VAL A 133 7.19 -11.31 0.72
C VAL A 133 6.55 -9.93 0.75
N VAL A 134 6.18 -9.48 -0.44
CA VAL A 134 5.56 -8.19 -0.72
C VAL A 134 4.11 -8.43 -1.11
N MET A 135 3.20 -7.69 -0.46
CA MET A 135 1.80 -7.70 -0.88
C MET A 135 1.69 -7.08 -2.27
N ALA A 136 0.99 -7.79 -3.14
CA ALA A 136 0.71 -7.33 -4.48
C ALA A 136 -0.76 -7.57 -4.81
N SER A 137 -1.21 -6.85 -5.83
CA SER A 137 -2.58 -6.94 -6.33
C SER A 137 -2.61 -6.72 -7.83
N ARG A 138 -3.77 -6.97 -8.42
CA ARG A 138 -4.04 -6.59 -9.81
C ARG A 138 -4.90 -5.35 -9.83
N ALA A 139 -4.62 -4.46 -10.77
CA ALA A 139 -5.45 -3.27 -11.00
C ALA A 139 -6.79 -3.65 -11.63
N SER A 140 -6.87 -4.83 -12.26
CA SER A 140 -8.09 -5.50 -12.69
C SER A 140 -7.89 -7.01 -12.57
N TYR A 141 -8.87 -7.74 -12.03
CA TYR A 141 -8.81 -9.21 -11.98
C TYR A 141 -9.39 -9.87 -13.25
N GLY A 142 -10.08 -9.08 -14.08
CA GLY A 142 -10.69 -9.50 -15.33
C GLY A 142 -11.97 -10.30 -15.14
N ASN A 143 -12.59 -10.22 -13.96
CA ASN A 143 -13.73 -11.08 -13.60
C ASN A 143 -15.09 -10.47 -14.00
N SER A 144 -15.10 -9.31 -14.66
CA SER A 144 -16.30 -8.56 -15.03
C SER A 144 -17.24 -8.25 -13.85
N ASP A 145 -16.69 -8.13 -12.64
CA ASP A 145 -17.44 -7.67 -11.47
C ASP A 145 -17.69 -6.16 -11.53
N ASP A 146 -18.47 -5.64 -10.58
CA ASP A 146 -18.80 -4.21 -10.50
C ASP A 146 -17.56 -3.30 -10.35
N LEU A 147 -16.37 -3.83 -10.02
CA LEU A 147 -15.12 -3.07 -9.90
C LEU A 147 -14.25 -3.16 -11.17
N ASP A 148 -14.20 -4.32 -11.81
CA ASP A 148 -13.44 -4.55 -13.03
C ASP A 148 -14.15 -3.96 -14.25
N GLY A 149 -15.49 -4.01 -14.30
CA GLY A 149 -16.23 -3.64 -15.50
C GLY A 149 -15.76 -4.46 -16.70
N SER A 150 -15.41 -3.79 -17.80
CA SER A 150 -14.85 -4.46 -19.00
C SER A 150 -13.32 -4.53 -19.03
N ALA A 151 -12.61 -4.13 -17.95
CA ALA A 151 -11.16 -4.10 -17.97
C ALA A 151 -10.56 -5.51 -18.04
N PRO A 152 -9.56 -5.77 -18.91
CA PRO A 152 -8.90 -7.07 -18.96
C PRO A 152 -8.13 -7.33 -17.66
N ARG A 153 -7.84 -8.62 -17.38
CA ARG A 153 -7.01 -9.00 -16.24
C ARG A 153 -5.64 -8.32 -16.34
N GLY A 154 -5.29 -7.56 -15.31
CA GLY A 154 -4.04 -6.83 -15.21
C GLY A 154 -2.89 -7.65 -14.62
N PRO A 155 -1.66 -7.12 -14.71
CA PRO A 155 -0.48 -7.67 -14.04
C PRO A 155 -0.59 -7.63 -12.52
N LEU A 156 0.20 -8.49 -11.87
CA LEU A 156 0.38 -8.45 -10.42
C LEU A 156 1.46 -7.41 -10.11
N MET A 157 1.13 -6.37 -9.35
CA MET A 157 2.06 -5.30 -9.00
C MET A 157 2.08 -5.07 -7.48
N PRO A 158 3.25 -4.72 -6.90
CA PRO A 158 3.36 -4.27 -5.52
C PRO A 158 2.40 -3.11 -5.21
N ASP A 159 1.72 -3.15 -4.07
CA ASP A 159 0.72 -2.11 -3.74
C ASP A 159 0.64 -1.70 -2.25
N CYS A 160 1.25 -2.47 -1.35
CA CYS A 160 1.21 -2.21 0.09
C CYS A 160 2.25 -1.18 0.53
N SER A 161 1.79 -0.10 1.17
CA SER A 161 2.66 0.94 1.73
C SER A 161 3.64 0.39 2.79
N TYR A 162 3.25 -0.63 3.57
CA TYR A 162 4.14 -1.26 4.54
C TYR A 162 5.24 -2.09 3.88
N SER A 163 4.89 -2.90 2.86
CA SER A 163 5.88 -3.67 2.10
C SER A 163 6.86 -2.76 1.36
N HIS A 164 6.36 -1.70 0.70
CA HIS A 164 7.21 -0.72 0.04
C HIS A 164 8.14 -0.01 1.01
N ARG A 165 7.62 0.44 2.15
CA ARG A 165 8.44 1.11 3.16
C ARG A 165 9.56 0.21 3.67
N LEU A 166 9.26 -1.08 3.88
CA LEU A 166 10.27 -2.04 4.30
C LEU A 166 11.35 -2.23 3.22
N GLY A 167 10.96 -2.42 1.96
CA GLY A 167 11.90 -2.51 0.84
C GLY A 167 12.77 -1.27 0.69
N LEU A 168 12.19 -0.07 0.83
CA LEU A 168 12.94 1.18 0.80
C LEU A 168 13.98 1.23 1.93
N LEU A 169 13.62 0.81 3.15
CA LEU A 169 14.57 0.78 4.27
C LEU A 169 15.72 -0.21 4.02
N PHE A 170 15.44 -1.39 3.45
CA PHE A 170 16.49 -2.34 3.09
C PHE A 170 17.42 -1.79 2.01
N TYR A 171 16.85 -1.26 0.92
CA TYR A 171 17.61 -0.76 -0.20
C TYR A 171 18.52 0.41 0.21
N GLU A 172 17.97 1.39 0.91
CA GLU A 172 18.72 2.57 1.36
C GLU A 172 19.78 2.20 2.41
N ALA A 173 19.62 1.08 3.11
CA ALA A 173 20.64 0.51 4.00
C ALA A 173 21.70 -0.35 3.27
N GLY A 174 21.61 -0.47 1.95
CA GLY A 174 22.52 -1.29 1.14
C GLY A 174 22.34 -2.79 1.35
N ILE A 175 21.18 -3.21 1.87
CA ILE A 175 20.87 -4.62 2.12
C ILE A 175 20.16 -5.17 0.88
N PRO A 176 20.77 -6.12 0.15
CA PRO A 176 20.06 -6.78 -0.93
C PRO A 176 18.90 -7.60 -0.35
N PHE A 177 17.83 -7.77 -1.12
CA PHE A 177 16.73 -8.67 -0.73
C PHE A 177 16.08 -9.30 -1.96
N GLU A 178 15.64 -10.54 -1.80
CA GLU A 178 14.91 -11.27 -2.84
C GLU A 178 13.41 -11.00 -2.68
N THR A 179 12.68 -10.65 -3.74
CA THR A 179 11.26 -10.26 -3.63
C THR A 179 10.31 -11.33 -4.17
N TYR A 180 9.30 -11.67 -3.38
CA TYR A 180 8.20 -12.57 -3.73
C TYR A 180 6.87 -11.82 -3.66
N LEU A 181 6.19 -11.65 -4.80
CA LEU A 181 4.89 -10.99 -4.85
C LEU A 181 3.78 -11.96 -4.49
N ILE A 182 2.98 -11.63 -3.47
CA ILE A 182 1.83 -12.41 -3.04
C ILE A 182 0.55 -11.64 -3.34
N ASP A 183 -0.28 -12.21 -4.22
CA ASP A 183 -1.60 -11.67 -4.54
C ASP A 183 -2.51 -11.76 -3.32
N THR A 184 -2.99 -10.62 -2.82
CA THR A 184 -3.83 -10.61 -1.60
C THR A 184 -5.20 -11.27 -1.78
N ARG A 185 -5.68 -11.47 -3.03
CA ARG A 185 -6.96 -12.14 -3.31
C ARG A 185 -6.81 -13.60 -3.69
N ASP A 186 -5.60 -14.01 -4.06
CA ASP A 186 -5.30 -15.35 -4.55
C ASP A 186 -3.86 -15.73 -4.13
N LYS A 187 -3.69 -15.88 -2.81
CA LYS A 187 -2.39 -16.14 -2.19
C LYS A 187 -1.87 -17.50 -2.66
N ALA A 188 -0.59 -17.54 -3.03
CA ALA A 188 0.05 -18.78 -3.45
C ALA A 188 -0.01 -19.85 -2.33
N PRO A 189 -0.38 -21.11 -2.64
CA PRO A 189 -0.49 -22.17 -1.64
C PRO A 189 0.78 -22.38 -0.82
N TRP A 190 1.95 -22.36 -1.47
CA TRP A 190 3.24 -22.52 -0.80
C TRP A 190 3.47 -21.49 0.32
N PHE A 191 2.96 -20.27 0.14
CA PHE A 191 3.14 -19.20 1.13
C PHE A 191 2.30 -19.47 2.38
N LEU A 192 1.08 -19.96 2.20
CA LEU A 192 0.21 -20.34 3.32
C LEU A 192 0.67 -21.62 4.02
N GLU A 193 1.28 -22.56 3.27
CA GLU A 193 1.88 -23.76 3.84
C GLU A 193 3.11 -23.44 4.70
N GLN A 194 4.01 -22.57 4.22
CA GLN A 194 5.22 -22.19 4.96
C GLN A 194 4.98 -21.12 6.03
N PHE A 195 3.97 -20.28 5.84
CA PHE A 195 3.62 -19.22 6.78
C PHE A 195 2.08 -19.14 6.94
N PRO A 196 1.49 -19.98 7.80
CA PRO A 196 0.03 -20.08 7.97
C PRO A 196 -0.66 -18.76 8.35
N ALA A 197 0.04 -17.84 9.00
CA ALA A 197 -0.49 -16.50 9.27
C ALA A 197 -0.81 -15.74 7.97
N GLY A 198 -0.05 -16.00 6.90
CA GLY A 198 -0.26 -15.46 5.56
C GLY A 198 -0.25 -13.93 5.49
N THR A 199 0.30 -13.25 6.49
CA THR A 199 0.32 -11.78 6.55
C THR A 199 1.46 -11.21 5.73
N THR A 200 1.29 -9.98 5.26
CA THR A 200 2.28 -9.24 4.48
C THR A 200 2.48 -7.83 5.08
N PRO A 201 3.70 -7.25 5.04
CA PRO A 201 4.95 -7.87 4.62
C PRO A 201 5.37 -9.04 5.53
N ALA A 202 6.15 -9.96 4.98
CA ALA A 202 6.84 -11.01 5.73
C ALA A 202 8.27 -11.19 5.22
N ILE A 203 9.21 -11.52 6.11
CA ILE A 203 10.63 -11.75 5.78
C ILE A 203 11.06 -13.15 6.23
N GLN A 204 11.88 -13.81 5.42
CA GLN A 204 12.62 -15.02 5.78
C GLN A 204 14.13 -14.72 5.79
N GLY A 205 14.85 -15.22 6.81
CA GLY A 205 16.26 -14.92 7.01
C GLY A 205 16.50 -13.55 7.66
N THR A 206 17.76 -13.10 7.69
CA THR A 206 18.14 -11.87 8.40
C THR A 206 18.96 -10.91 7.54
N PRO A 207 18.68 -9.59 7.59
CA PRO A 207 19.54 -8.56 7.00
C PRO A 207 20.96 -8.52 7.59
N GLY A 208 21.14 -9.04 8.81
CA GLY A 208 22.40 -9.02 9.55
C GLY A 208 23.33 -10.21 9.34
N GLY A 209 22.92 -11.21 8.56
CA GLY A 209 23.74 -12.41 8.29
C GLY A 209 23.66 -13.53 9.34
N TRP A 210 22.96 -13.35 10.44
CA TRP A 210 22.79 -14.40 11.46
C TRP A 210 21.52 -15.21 11.19
N VAL A 211 21.66 -16.47 10.77
CA VAL A 211 20.52 -17.38 10.56
C VAL A 211 20.20 -18.06 11.88
N HIS A 212 19.35 -17.44 12.71
CA HIS A 212 18.91 -18.08 13.96
C HIS A 212 17.73 -19.04 13.74
N ASN A 213 16.96 -18.87 12.67
CA ASN A 213 16.03 -19.86 12.11
C ASN A 213 15.62 -19.47 10.68
N ASP A 214 15.01 -20.40 9.95
CA ASP A 214 14.46 -20.25 8.61
C ASP A 214 12.97 -19.84 8.60
N GLU A 215 12.46 -19.39 9.75
CA GLU A 215 11.05 -19.05 9.90
C GLU A 215 10.71 -17.73 9.19
N TRP A 216 9.47 -17.69 8.68
CA TRP A 216 8.87 -16.46 8.19
C TRP A 216 8.41 -15.58 9.35
N VAL A 217 8.77 -14.30 9.29
CA VAL A 217 8.37 -13.28 10.26
C VAL A 217 7.46 -12.28 9.56
N GLY A 218 6.21 -12.19 9.99
CA GLY A 218 5.24 -11.23 9.47
C GLY A 218 5.12 -9.98 10.33
N GLY A 219 4.64 -8.89 9.72
CA GLY A 219 4.28 -7.67 10.41
C GLY A 219 5.38 -6.61 10.38
N PHE A 220 5.03 -5.41 9.92
CA PHE A 220 5.98 -4.33 9.66
C PHE A 220 6.83 -3.96 10.89
N ASP A 221 6.19 -3.76 12.05
CA ASP A 221 6.90 -3.29 13.25
C ASP A 221 7.85 -4.35 13.81
N GLU A 222 7.44 -5.63 13.83
CA GLU A 222 8.27 -6.76 14.26
C GLU A 222 9.48 -6.94 13.35
N ILE A 223 9.27 -6.89 12.03
CA ILE A 223 10.35 -7.00 11.06
C ILE A 223 11.35 -5.85 11.23
N VAL A 224 10.87 -4.61 11.40
CA VAL A 224 11.74 -3.44 11.60
C VAL A 224 12.52 -3.57 12.91
N ALA A 225 11.91 -4.03 14.00
CA ALA A 225 12.59 -4.23 15.27
C ALA A 225 13.75 -5.24 15.13
N ARG A 226 13.47 -6.42 14.56
CA ARG A 226 14.50 -7.45 14.31
C ARG A 226 15.60 -6.95 13.39
N ALA A 227 15.25 -6.26 12.30
CA ALA A 227 16.22 -5.75 11.34
C ALA A 227 17.18 -4.71 11.97
N LYS A 228 16.70 -3.88 12.91
CA LYS A 228 17.54 -2.94 13.66
C LYS A 228 18.53 -3.65 14.58
N GLU A 229 18.13 -4.74 15.22
CA GLU A 229 19.01 -5.53 16.08
C GLU A 229 20.08 -6.27 15.26
N GLN A 230 19.71 -6.71 14.05
CA GLN A 230 20.55 -7.56 13.22
C GLN A 230 21.53 -6.76 12.35
N SER A 231 21.20 -5.53 11.94
CA SER A 231 22.05 -4.74 11.04
C SER A 231 22.20 -3.29 11.51
N MET A 232 23.44 -2.89 11.81
CA MET A 232 23.77 -1.49 12.14
C MET A 232 23.43 -0.54 10.97
N GLY A 233 23.61 -0.97 9.73
CA GLY A 233 23.26 -0.18 8.54
C GLY A 233 21.75 0.06 8.44
N PHE A 234 20.96 -0.99 8.66
CA PHE A 234 19.50 -0.86 8.74
C PHE A 234 19.09 0.06 9.90
N ALA A 235 19.69 -0.12 11.07
CA ALA A 235 19.41 0.71 12.24
C ALA A 235 19.70 2.19 11.99
N ALA A 236 20.80 2.52 11.30
CA ALA A 236 21.13 3.90 10.93
C ALA A 236 20.01 4.52 10.07
N VAL A 237 19.61 3.86 8.98
CA VAL A 237 18.55 4.36 8.08
C VAL A 237 17.17 4.40 8.77
N ALA A 238 16.86 3.37 9.57
CA ALA A 238 15.58 3.25 10.25
C ALA A 238 15.43 4.18 11.46
N ASN A 239 16.54 4.70 12.00
CA ASN A 239 16.53 5.71 13.07
C ASN A 239 16.81 7.13 12.56
N ASP A 240 17.12 7.29 11.27
CA ASP A 240 17.25 8.62 10.67
C ASP A 240 15.87 9.29 10.57
N ASP A 241 15.70 10.35 11.36
CA ASP A 241 14.49 11.18 11.34
C ASP A 241 14.53 12.23 10.21
N GLY A 242 15.66 12.48 9.57
CA GLY A 242 15.82 13.61 8.67
C GLY A 242 15.39 14.92 9.33
N GLN A 243 14.60 15.73 8.62
CA GLN A 243 14.10 17.02 9.12
C GLN A 243 12.97 16.87 10.17
N HIS A 244 12.20 15.79 10.13
CA HIS A 244 11.00 15.62 10.94
C HIS A 244 10.97 14.26 11.62
N LYS A 245 10.76 14.26 12.94
CA LYS A 245 10.66 13.02 13.72
C LYS A 245 9.68 12.03 13.09
N THR A 246 10.12 10.79 12.93
CA THR A 246 9.32 9.70 12.32
C THR A 246 7.96 9.59 12.97
N ARG A 247 7.88 9.68 14.31
CA ARG A 247 6.62 9.71 15.08
C ARG A 247 5.63 10.76 14.57
N VAL A 248 6.10 11.97 14.28
CA VAL A 248 5.24 13.10 13.86
C VAL A 248 4.69 12.84 12.47
N VAL A 249 5.57 12.43 11.54
CA VAL A 249 5.17 12.04 10.17
C VAL A 249 4.18 10.89 10.20
N CYS A 250 4.45 9.85 11.01
CA CYS A 250 3.55 8.71 11.19
C CYS A 250 2.15 9.15 11.62
N LEU A 251 2.05 10.02 12.62
CA LEU A 251 0.76 10.50 13.12
C LEU A 251 -0.02 11.23 12.03
N LEU A 252 0.61 12.21 11.36
CA LEU A 252 -0.02 13.00 10.30
C LEU A 252 -0.47 12.13 9.12
N CYS A 253 0.39 11.24 8.64
CA CYS A 253 0.08 10.36 7.53
C CYS A 253 -0.96 9.29 7.88
N ARG A 254 -1.00 8.81 9.13
CA ARG A 254 -2.08 7.93 9.61
C ARG A 254 -3.40 8.68 9.59
N SER A 255 -3.48 9.85 10.23
CA SER A 255 -4.70 10.67 10.24
C SER A 255 -5.19 10.97 8.82
N LEU A 256 -4.28 11.34 7.90
CA LEU A 256 -4.59 11.53 6.50
C LEU A 256 -5.23 10.28 5.89
N ALA A 257 -4.51 9.15 5.87
CA ALA A 257 -5.01 7.95 5.19
C ALA A 257 -6.27 7.36 5.83
N THR A 258 -6.37 7.42 7.15
CA THR A 258 -7.55 6.93 7.86
C THR A 258 -8.74 7.84 7.65
N GLY A 259 -8.65 9.17 7.78
CA GLY A 259 -9.81 10.05 7.55
C GLY A 259 -10.33 9.92 6.11
N LEU A 260 -9.38 9.88 5.17
CA LEU A 260 -9.63 9.70 3.75
C LEU A 260 -10.39 8.39 3.42
N LEU A 261 -9.94 7.24 3.92
CA LEU A 261 -10.61 5.97 3.62
C LEU A 261 -11.81 5.70 4.52
N ALA A 262 -11.72 6.04 5.81
CA ALA A 262 -12.77 5.82 6.81
C ALA A 262 -14.06 6.58 6.49
N SER A 263 -13.96 7.75 5.89
CA SER A 263 -15.12 8.54 5.43
C SER A 263 -16.01 7.79 4.43
N ARG A 264 -15.48 6.79 3.70
CA ARG A 264 -16.30 5.90 2.85
C ARG A 264 -17.15 4.90 3.63
N PHE A 265 -16.82 4.66 4.89
CA PHE A 265 -17.57 3.77 5.78
C PHE A 265 -18.55 4.54 6.68
N ALA A 266 -18.46 5.87 6.75
CA ALA A 266 -19.12 6.68 7.77
C ALA A 266 -20.65 6.47 7.86
N GLU A 267 -21.31 6.19 6.73
CA GLU A 267 -22.75 5.97 6.65
C GLU A 267 -23.17 4.49 6.57
N THR A 268 -22.21 3.55 6.64
CA THR A 268 -22.53 2.13 6.53
C THR A 268 -23.35 1.63 7.71
N LYS A 269 -24.36 0.82 7.38
CA LYS A 269 -25.19 0.10 8.35
C LYS A 269 -24.66 -1.31 8.59
N VAL A 270 -23.67 -1.76 7.81
CA VAL A 270 -23.05 -3.08 7.94
C VAL A 270 -22.12 -3.11 9.16
N GLU A 271 -22.36 -4.05 10.07
CA GLU A 271 -21.63 -4.12 11.35
C GLU A 271 -20.12 -4.30 11.18
N ASP A 272 -19.69 -5.13 10.23
CA ASP A 272 -18.25 -5.29 9.96
C ASP A 272 -17.63 -4.03 9.35
N GLY A 273 -18.40 -3.28 8.56
CA GLY A 273 -18.02 -1.95 8.07
C GLY A 273 -17.85 -0.94 9.21
N LYS A 274 -18.76 -0.96 10.20
CA LYS A 274 -18.66 -0.12 11.41
C LYS A 274 -17.44 -0.48 12.26
N LYS A 275 -17.16 -1.78 12.45
CA LYS A 275 -15.96 -2.22 13.17
C LYS A 275 -14.69 -1.74 12.47
N LEU A 276 -14.64 -1.83 11.15
CA LEU A 276 -13.51 -1.33 10.36
C LEU A 276 -13.36 0.18 10.47
N LEU A 277 -14.46 0.94 10.36
CA LEU A 277 -14.50 2.38 10.59
C LEU A 277 -13.92 2.75 11.96
N HIS A 278 -14.41 2.14 13.04
CA HIS A 278 -13.90 2.39 14.39
C HIS A 278 -12.42 2.06 14.53
N GLY A 279 -11.96 0.95 13.94
CA GLY A 279 -10.54 0.60 13.91
C GLY A 279 -9.70 1.65 13.18
N MET A 280 -10.15 2.13 12.02
CA MET A 280 -9.48 3.18 11.26
C MET A 280 -9.46 4.52 11.99
N MET A 281 -10.56 4.92 12.63
CA MET A 281 -10.62 6.13 13.46
C MET A 281 -9.62 6.07 14.62
N GLY A 282 -9.51 4.93 15.30
CA GLY A 282 -8.53 4.71 16.36
C GLY A 282 -7.08 4.84 15.87
N MET A 283 -6.77 4.28 14.69
CA MET A 283 -5.45 4.44 14.07
C MET A 283 -5.14 5.89 13.66
N GLY A 284 -6.17 6.64 13.27
CA GLY A 284 -6.09 8.03 12.84
C GLY A 284 -6.09 9.07 13.95
N GLY A 285 -6.35 8.66 15.20
CA GLY A 285 -6.59 9.58 16.31
C GLY A 285 -7.89 10.39 16.16
N VAL A 286 -8.89 9.86 15.44
CA VAL A 286 -10.19 10.50 15.25
C VAL A 286 -11.13 10.07 16.38
N ASN A 287 -11.58 11.03 17.19
CA ASN A 287 -12.50 10.75 18.30
C ASN A 287 -13.90 10.36 17.80
N VAL A 288 -14.53 9.44 18.51
CA VAL A 288 -15.96 9.09 18.33
C VAL A 288 -16.80 10.09 19.12
N MET A 289 -17.72 10.76 18.45
CA MET A 289 -18.64 11.73 19.07
C MET A 289 -19.98 11.06 19.33
N PRO A 290 -20.48 11.00 20.59
CA PRO A 290 -21.76 10.39 20.89
C PRO A 290 -22.92 11.05 20.13
N GLY A 291 -23.71 10.24 19.41
CA GLY A 291 -24.88 10.73 18.68
C GLY A 291 -24.59 11.40 17.33
N GLU A 292 -23.33 11.47 16.90
CA GLU A 292 -22.93 12.00 15.59
C GLU A 292 -23.49 11.14 14.45
N ALA A 293 -24.16 11.78 13.50
CA ALA A 293 -24.67 11.11 12.31
C ALA A 293 -23.51 10.73 11.37
N GLY A 294 -23.68 9.67 10.58
CA GLY A 294 -22.65 9.23 9.62
C GLY A 294 -22.23 10.32 8.62
N SER A 295 -23.16 11.18 8.20
CA SER A 295 -22.87 12.33 7.34
C SER A 295 -22.00 13.38 8.05
N GLU A 296 -22.24 13.64 9.33
CA GLU A 296 -21.47 14.61 10.13
C GLU A 296 -20.05 14.07 10.39
N LEU A 297 -19.94 12.78 10.72
CA LEU A 297 -18.67 12.08 10.86
C LEU A 297 -17.86 12.15 9.56
N ARG A 298 -18.50 11.89 8.41
CA ARG A 298 -17.87 11.99 7.08
C ARG A 298 -17.33 13.39 6.81
N ASP A 299 -18.11 14.43 7.08
CA ASP A 299 -17.75 15.81 6.79
C ASP A 299 -16.65 16.35 7.74
N ARG A 300 -16.53 15.76 8.93
CA ARG A 300 -15.48 16.09 9.92
C ARG A 300 -14.12 15.43 9.61
N MET A 301 -14.13 14.27 8.98
CA MET A 301 -12.91 13.51 8.61
C MET A 301 -12.22 14.08 7.38
#